data_AF-A0A384APB5-F1
#
_entry.id   AF-A0A384APB5-F1
#
_cell.length_a   1.000
_cell.length_b   1.000
_cell.length_c   1.000
_cell.angle_alpha   90.00
_cell.angle_beta   90.00
_cell.angle_gamma   90.00
#
_symmetry.space_group_name_H-M   'P 1'
#
loop_
_entity.id
_entity.type
_entity.pdbx_description
1 polymer ?
#
loop_
_entity_poly.entity_id
_entity_poly.type
_entity_poly.pdbx_seq_one_letter_code
_entity_poly.pdbx_strand_id
1 'polypeptide(L)'
;MYDPERGWSLSFAGCGFLGFYHIGVTRCLSERAPHLLRNARRFFGASAGALHCAFFLSGVPLEQTLQALMDLVRSARSRNIGVLHPAFNLSKHLRDGLQRYLPDNVHQLLSGRIVISLTRVADGENVLVSDFRSKDEVVDALFCSSFVPFISGLIPPSFRGVRYIDGGVSDIIPFFDTKTTITVSPFYGESDICPKVKSTNFLHVDFTKLSLRLCSENIYLLTRVLFPADLKVLGELCFRGYLDTVRFLEENGICDRPPLCLSASSAESEVLEAPWEHGRLQPSPGMAAGEARPEGDKLLDHPHLSILPWDESILETLSPKLTIDW
;
A
#
# COMPACT_ATOMS: atom_id res chain seq x y z
N MET A 1 -6.42 2.65 -22.93
CA MET A 1 -6.87 1.93 -24.13
C MET A 1 -6.46 0.46 -23.96
N TYR A 2 -7.42 -0.43 -23.76
CA TYR A 2 -7.22 -1.85 -23.45
C TYR A 2 -6.81 -2.63 -24.71
N ASP A 3 -5.60 -3.20 -24.76
CA ASP A 3 -5.15 -4.10 -25.83
C ASP A 3 -5.09 -5.55 -25.28
N PRO A 4 -6.07 -6.41 -25.59
CA PRO A 4 -6.13 -7.78 -25.10
C PRO A 4 -5.02 -8.70 -25.66
N GLU A 5 -4.38 -8.34 -26.77
CA GLU A 5 -3.30 -9.15 -27.39
C GLU A 5 -1.95 -8.93 -26.69
N ARG A 6 -1.73 -7.72 -26.15
CA ARG A 6 -0.45 -7.34 -25.51
C ARG A 6 -0.33 -7.66 -24.03
N GLY A 7 -1.38 -8.15 -23.38
CA GLY A 7 -1.37 -8.46 -21.95
C GLY A 7 -0.91 -7.27 -21.08
N TRP A 8 -0.94 -7.43 -19.76
CA TRP A 8 -0.51 -6.37 -18.84
C TRP A 8 0.55 -6.89 -17.90
N SER A 9 1.39 -6.00 -17.39
CA SER A 9 2.25 -6.25 -16.25
C SER A 9 1.85 -5.32 -15.10
N LEU A 10 2.23 -5.66 -13.88
CA LEU A 10 2.07 -4.77 -12.73
C LEU A 10 3.43 -4.45 -12.15
N SER A 11 3.67 -3.19 -11.78
CA SER A 11 4.89 -2.76 -11.10
C SER A 11 4.56 -2.14 -9.76
N PHE A 12 5.11 -2.72 -8.70
CA PHE A 12 4.89 -2.29 -7.32
C PHE A 12 6.11 -1.57 -6.78
N ALA A 13 5.93 -0.30 -6.42
CA ALA A 13 7.01 0.53 -5.94
C ALA A 13 7.61 0.02 -4.61
N GLY A 14 8.91 0.22 -4.43
CA GLY A 14 9.55 0.10 -3.13
C GLY A 14 9.05 1.16 -2.16
N CYS A 15 8.67 0.76 -0.94
CA CYS A 15 8.04 1.68 0.01
C CYS A 15 8.23 1.31 1.50
N GLY A 16 9.17 0.43 1.82
CA GLY A 16 9.45 0.00 3.20
C GLY A 16 8.20 -0.44 3.96
N PHE A 17 7.95 0.13 5.13
CA PHE A 17 6.79 -0.25 5.97
C PHE A 17 5.41 0.15 5.40
N LEU A 18 5.36 0.88 4.28
CA LEU A 18 4.10 1.23 3.60
C LEU A 18 3.52 0.08 2.75
N GLY A 19 4.13 -1.11 2.77
CA GLY A 19 3.71 -2.27 1.96
C GLY A 19 2.25 -2.73 2.17
N PHE A 20 1.60 -2.29 3.26
CA PHE A 20 0.16 -2.48 3.48
C PHE A 20 -0.70 -1.86 2.36
N TYR A 21 -0.24 -0.77 1.73
CA TYR A 21 -0.91 -0.19 0.56
C TYR A 21 -1.10 -1.22 -0.56
N HIS A 22 -0.05 -1.97 -0.87
CA HIS A 22 -0.03 -2.95 -1.95
C HIS A 22 -1.02 -4.11 -1.71
N ILE A 23 -1.26 -4.47 -0.43
CA ILE A 23 -2.28 -5.45 -0.06
C ILE A 23 -3.68 -4.96 -0.44
N GLY A 24 -4.00 -3.71 -0.10
CA GLY A 24 -5.28 -3.10 -0.48
C GLY A 24 -5.50 -3.10 -1.99
N VAL A 25 -4.45 -2.75 -2.73
CA VAL A 25 -4.47 -2.72 -4.20
C VAL A 25 -4.76 -4.11 -4.77
N THR A 26 -3.97 -5.11 -4.38
CA THR A 26 -4.15 -6.48 -4.91
C THR A 26 -5.45 -7.11 -4.43
N ARG A 27 -5.96 -6.76 -3.25
CA ARG A 27 -7.28 -7.19 -2.80
C ARG A 27 -8.38 -6.64 -3.70
N CYS A 28 -8.37 -5.35 -3.98
CA CYS A 28 -9.34 -4.70 -4.87
C CYS A 28 -9.29 -5.30 -6.28
N LEU A 29 -8.08 -5.44 -6.85
CA LEU A 29 -7.90 -6.08 -8.15
C LEU A 29 -8.41 -7.53 -8.17
N SER A 30 -8.18 -8.30 -7.11
CA SER A 30 -8.66 -9.70 -7.02
C SER A 30 -10.19 -9.79 -7.01
N GLU A 31 -10.87 -8.83 -6.38
CA GLU A 31 -12.33 -8.79 -6.29
C GLU A 31 -12.98 -8.24 -7.57
N ARG A 32 -12.42 -7.19 -8.16
CA ARG A 32 -13.10 -6.36 -9.18
C ARG A 32 -12.56 -6.52 -10.59
N ALA A 33 -11.30 -6.94 -10.73
CA ALA A 33 -10.65 -7.12 -12.01
C ALA A 33 -9.62 -8.28 -11.97
N PRO A 34 -10.04 -9.50 -11.57
CA PRO A 34 -9.11 -10.62 -11.34
C PRO A 34 -8.33 -11.00 -12.61
N HIS A 35 -8.87 -10.68 -13.78
CA HIS A 35 -8.20 -10.89 -15.06
C HIS A 35 -6.89 -10.08 -15.19
N LEU A 36 -6.79 -8.90 -14.57
CA LEU A 36 -5.56 -8.09 -14.57
C LEU A 36 -4.43 -8.79 -13.81
N LEU A 37 -4.75 -9.51 -12.73
CA LEU A 37 -3.76 -10.27 -11.95
C LEU A 37 -3.46 -11.64 -12.57
N ARG A 38 -4.51 -12.38 -12.98
CA ARG A 38 -4.38 -13.74 -13.53
C ARG A 38 -3.63 -13.75 -14.85
N ASN A 39 -3.94 -12.80 -15.73
CA ASN A 39 -3.37 -12.72 -17.07
C ASN A 39 -2.14 -11.80 -17.12
N ALA A 40 -1.66 -11.31 -15.97
CA ALA A 40 -0.45 -10.51 -15.91
C ALA A 40 0.73 -11.31 -16.46
N ARG A 41 1.48 -10.72 -17.39
CA ARG A 41 2.70 -11.29 -17.97
C ARG A 41 3.79 -11.37 -16.92
N ARG A 42 4.01 -10.26 -16.21
CA ARG A 42 5.03 -10.13 -15.17
C ARG A 42 4.55 -9.22 -14.04
N PHE A 43 5.10 -9.48 -12.86
CA PHE A 43 5.07 -8.59 -11.72
C PHE A 43 6.46 -8.04 -11.51
N PHE A 44 6.57 -6.73 -11.37
CA PHE A 44 7.81 -6.05 -11.09
C PHE A 44 7.77 -5.48 -9.67
N GLY A 45 8.91 -5.48 -9.00
CA GLY A 45 8.99 -4.83 -7.70
C GLY A 45 10.41 -4.53 -7.26
N ALA A 46 10.50 -3.53 -6.38
CA ALA A 46 11.69 -3.22 -5.58
C ALA A 46 11.31 -3.27 -4.10
N SER A 47 12.20 -3.73 -3.23
CA SER A 47 12.00 -3.66 -1.76
C SER A 47 10.65 -4.25 -1.32
N ALA A 48 9.87 -3.52 -0.52
CA ALA A 48 8.52 -3.89 -0.12
C ALA A 48 7.58 -4.28 -1.28
N GLY A 49 7.72 -3.68 -2.46
CA GLY A 49 6.97 -4.06 -3.66
C GLY A 49 7.36 -5.45 -4.17
N ALA A 50 8.66 -5.79 -4.16
CA ALA A 50 9.14 -7.13 -4.52
C ALA A 50 8.69 -8.19 -3.51
N LEU A 51 8.77 -7.87 -2.20
CA LEU A 51 8.25 -8.73 -1.13
C LEU A 51 6.76 -9.00 -1.32
N HIS A 52 5.96 -7.97 -1.57
CA HIS A 52 4.54 -8.12 -1.81
C HIS A 52 4.25 -9.02 -3.02
N CYS A 53 4.91 -8.78 -4.16
CA CYS A 53 4.76 -9.61 -5.36
C CYS A 53 5.12 -11.07 -5.09
N ALA A 54 6.19 -11.33 -4.34
CA ALA A 54 6.61 -12.69 -4.01
C ALA A 54 5.56 -13.42 -3.17
N PHE A 55 5.04 -12.79 -2.11
CA PHE A 55 3.99 -13.41 -1.28
C PHE A 55 2.72 -13.66 -2.09
N PHE A 56 2.28 -12.67 -2.88
CA PHE A 56 1.08 -12.76 -3.71
C PHE A 56 1.18 -13.88 -4.76
N LEU A 57 2.26 -13.91 -5.54
CA LEU A 57 2.48 -14.91 -6.59
C LEU A 57 2.72 -16.32 -6.05
N SER A 58 3.24 -16.44 -4.83
CA SER A 58 3.47 -17.74 -4.18
C SER A 58 2.19 -18.36 -3.62
N GLY A 59 1.05 -17.65 -3.68
CA GLY A 59 -0.22 -18.11 -3.13
C GLY A 59 -0.24 -18.16 -1.60
N VAL A 60 0.61 -17.37 -0.93
CA VAL A 60 0.58 -17.28 0.54
C VAL A 60 -0.75 -16.65 0.97
N PRO A 61 -1.49 -17.24 1.92
CA PRO A 61 -2.75 -16.68 2.39
C PRO A 61 -2.58 -15.24 2.89
N LEU A 62 -3.61 -14.42 2.68
CA LEU A 62 -3.60 -13.00 3.05
C LEU A 62 -3.33 -12.83 4.56
N GLU A 63 -3.93 -13.69 5.38
CA GLU A 63 -3.79 -13.68 6.83
C GLU A 63 -2.34 -13.90 7.26
N GLN A 64 -1.63 -14.81 6.58
CA GLN A 64 -0.21 -15.07 6.83
C GLN A 64 0.66 -13.90 6.35
N THR A 65 0.31 -13.29 5.21
CA THR A 65 0.99 -12.10 4.70
C THR A 65 0.85 -10.92 5.67
N LEU A 66 -0.36 -10.68 6.18
CA LEU A 66 -0.64 -9.67 7.18
C LEU A 66 0.11 -9.94 8.48
N GLN A 67 0.09 -11.19 8.96
CA GLN A 67 0.82 -11.58 10.16
C GLN A 67 2.33 -11.33 10.01
N ALA A 68 2.92 -11.69 8.86
CA ALA A 68 4.33 -11.45 8.59
C ALA A 68 4.69 -9.96 8.64
N LEU A 69 3.86 -9.09 8.04
CA LEU A 69 4.05 -7.64 8.08
C LEU A 69 3.84 -7.06 9.48
N MET A 70 2.82 -7.52 10.21
CA MET A 70 2.56 -7.09 11.58
C MET A 70 3.69 -7.49 12.52
N ASP A 71 4.24 -8.69 12.39
CA ASP A 71 5.40 -9.15 13.17
C ASP A 71 6.61 -8.25 12.89
N LEU A 72 6.85 -7.89 11.63
CA LEU A 72 7.92 -6.97 11.25
C LEU A 72 7.74 -5.58 11.87
N VAL A 73 6.52 -5.04 11.82
CA VAL A 73 6.17 -3.74 12.41
C VAL A 73 6.30 -3.76 13.93
N ARG A 74 5.78 -4.79 14.61
CA ARG A 74 5.88 -4.94 16.06
C ARG A 74 7.34 -5.04 16.50
N SER A 75 8.14 -5.87 15.83
CA SER A 75 9.57 -5.98 16.12
C SER A 75 10.30 -4.66 15.91
N ALA A 76 10.01 -3.95 14.82
CA ALA A 76 10.59 -2.64 14.53
C ALA A 76 10.21 -1.54 15.54
N ARG A 77 9.04 -1.66 16.20
CA ARG A 77 8.55 -0.72 17.21
C ARG A 77 8.86 -1.11 18.65
N SER A 78 9.28 -2.34 18.91
CA SER A 78 9.46 -2.91 20.26
C SER A 78 10.60 -2.29 21.10
N ARG A 79 11.38 -1.35 20.56
CA ARG A 79 12.57 -0.78 21.22
C ARG A 79 12.58 0.75 21.16
N ASN A 80 13.15 1.41 22.16
CA ASN A 80 13.11 2.88 22.34
C ASN A 80 13.68 3.73 21.19
N ILE A 81 14.44 3.14 20.25
CA ILE A 81 15.00 3.82 19.05
C ILE A 81 14.49 3.15 17.75
N GLY A 82 13.48 2.30 17.87
CA GLY A 82 12.85 1.56 16.77
C GLY A 82 13.84 0.79 15.91
N VAL A 83 13.80 1.03 14.60
CA VAL A 83 14.66 0.41 13.59
C VAL A 83 16.15 0.78 13.72
N LEU A 84 16.48 1.87 14.41
CA LEU A 84 17.86 2.31 14.63
C LEU A 84 18.51 1.64 15.84
N HIS A 85 17.77 0.81 16.58
CA HIS A 85 18.29 0.14 17.75
C HIS A 85 19.35 -0.90 17.36
N PRO A 86 20.57 -0.91 17.94
CA PRO A 86 21.66 -1.82 17.55
C PRO A 86 21.33 -3.32 17.63
N ALA A 87 20.40 -3.69 18.53
CA ALA A 87 19.91 -5.07 18.66
C ALA A 87 18.66 -5.40 17.80
N PHE A 88 18.11 -4.44 17.05
CA PHE A 88 17.09 -4.73 16.04
C PHE A 88 17.78 -5.19 14.76
N ASN A 89 17.76 -6.50 14.53
CA ASN A 89 18.29 -7.07 13.31
C ASN A 89 17.13 -7.26 12.31
N LEU A 90 16.82 -6.18 11.57
CA LEU A 90 15.82 -6.20 10.48
C LEU A 90 16.13 -7.32 9.50
N SER A 91 17.41 -7.50 9.19
CA SER A 91 17.91 -8.51 8.27
C SER A 91 17.57 -9.93 8.70
N LYS A 92 17.73 -10.24 9.99
CA LYS A 92 17.37 -11.55 10.54
C LYS A 92 15.86 -11.77 10.50
N HIS A 93 15.06 -10.81 10.95
CA HIS A 93 13.59 -10.95 10.94
C HIS A 93 13.05 -11.14 9.52
N LEU A 94 13.56 -10.36 8.56
CA LEU A 94 13.13 -10.47 7.17
C LEU A 94 13.52 -11.82 6.58
N ARG A 95 14.76 -12.28 6.77
CA ARG A 95 15.21 -13.59 6.28
C ARG A 95 14.44 -14.75 6.93
N ASP A 96 14.28 -14.72 8.25
CA ASP A 96 13.54 -15.75 8.99
C ASP A 96 12.06 -15.79 8.56
N GLY A 97 11.44 -14.62 8.36
CA GLY A 97 10.08 -14.50 7.86
C GLY A 97 9.93 -15.03 6.44
N LEU A 98 10.83 -14.67 5.53
CA LEU A 98 10.84 -15.16 4.16
C LEU A 98 10.99 -16.69 4.10
N GLN A 99 11.89 -17.25 4.90
CA GLN A 99 12.08 -18.71 4.97
C GLN A 99 10.86 -19.43 5.56
N ARG A 100 10.20 -18.81 6.55
CA ARG A 100 9.01 -19.38 7.21
C ARG A 100 7.76 -19.35 6.33
N TYR A 101 7.48 -18.23 5.68
CA TYR A 101 6.19 -18.00 5.02
C TYR A 101 6.18 -18.35 3.53
N LEU A 102 7.34 -18.33 2.85
CA LEU A 102 7.39 -18.76 1.44
C LEU A 102 7.39 -20.29 1.34
N PRO A 103 6.67 -20.86 0.35
CA PRO A 103 6.67 -22.31 0.13
C PRO A 103 8.01 -22.80 -0.43
N ASP A 104 8.33 -24.07 -0.25
CA ASP A 104 9.63 -24.64 -0.66
C ASP A 104 9.86 -24.61 -2.18
N ASN A 105 8.79 -24.68 -2.97
CA ASN A 105 8.82 -24.58 -4.42
C ASN A 105 8.70 -23.12 -4.94
N VAL A 106 8.85 -22.09 -4.09
CA VAL A 106 8.66 -20.68 -4.46
C VAL A 106 9.46 -20.26 -5.70
N HIS A 107 10.68 -20.77 -5.86
CA HIS A 107 11.53 -20.50 -7.02
C HIS A 107 10.92 -20.93 -8.36
N GLN A 108 10.09 -21.98 -8.35
CA GLN A 108 9.37 -22.45 -9.54
C GLN A 108 8.15 -21.57 -9.83
N LEU A 109 7.47 -21.09 -8.78
CA LEU A 109 6.30 -20.20 -8.90
C LEU A 109 6.69 -18.80 -9.41
N LEU A 110 7.86 -18.31 -8.97
CA LEU A 110 8.29 -16.93 -9.23
C LEU A 110 9.14 -16.79 -10.49
N SER A 111 9.93 -17.79 -10.88
CA SER A 111 10.83 -17.68 -12.03
C SER A 111 10.08 -17.32 -13.32
N GLY A 112 10.50 -16.24 -13.97
CA GLY A 112 9.87 -15.68 -15.18
C GLY A 112 8.57 -14.90 -14.92
N ARG A 113 7.98 -15.00 -13.73
CA ARG A 113 6.74 -14.31 -13.32
C ARG A 113 7.02 -13.02 -12.55
N ILE A 114 8.05 -13.00 -11.70
CA ILE A 114 8.50 -11.80 -10.98
C ILE A 114 9.79 -11.25 -11.59
N VAL A 115 9.96 -9.94 -11.53
CA VAL A 115 11.21 -9.23 -11.81
C VAL A 115 11.55 -8.36 -10.59
N ILE A 116 12.66 -8.67 -9.94
CA ILE A 116 13.14 -8.03 -8.72
C ILE A 116 14.23 -7.02 -9.07
N SER A 117 14.05 -5.76 -8.67
CA SER A 117 15.06 -4.72 -8.78
C SER A 117 16.08 -4.81 -7.64
N LEU A 118 17.37 -4.81 -7.99
CA LEU A 118 18.51 -4.80 -7.09
C LEU A 118 19.47 -3.67 -7.48
N THR A 119 20.08 -3.01 -6.51
CA THR A 119 21.14 -2.03 -6.79
C THR A 119 22.50 -2.66 -6.50
N ARG A 120 23.36 -2.79 -7.52
CA ARG A 120 24.69 -3.40 -7.36
C ARG A 120 25.64 -2.46 -6.63
N VAL A 121 26.32 -2.94 -5.60
CA VAL A 121 27.19 -2.09 -4.75
C VAL A 121 28.41 -1.57 -5.49
N ALA A 122 28.96 -2.36 -6.42
CA ALA A 122 30.25 -2.05 -7.06
C ALA A 122 30.20 -0.79 -7.93
N ASP A 123 29.06 -0.51 -8.57
CA ASP A 123 28.89 0.56 -9.57
C ASP A 123 27.58 1.33 -9.42
N GLY A 124 26.68 0.94 -8.52
CA GLY A 124 25.38 1.58 -8.33
C GLY A 124 24.34 1.24 -9.40
N GLU A 125 24.68 0.35 -10.33
CA GLU A 125 23.81 0.00 -11.45
C GLU A 125 22.63 -0.87 -11.01
N ASN A 126 21.49 -0.66 -11.66
CA ASN A 126 20.32 -1.48 -11.44
C ASN A 126 20.48 -2.86 -12.12
N VAL A 127 20.11 -3.92 -11.41
CA VAL A 127 20.07 -5.29 -11.92
C VAL A 127 18.67 -5.85 -11.68
N LEU A 128 18.02 -6.25 -12.77
CA LEU A 128 16.71 -6.89 -12.76
C LEU A 128 16.88 -8.41 -12.79
N VAL A 129 16.42 -9.09 -11.74
CA VAL A 129 16.52 -10.55 -11.60
C VAL A 129 15.14 -11.18 -11.75
N SER A 130 15.02 -12.22 -12.58
CA SER A 130 13.74 -12.92 -12.80
C SER A 130 13.84 -14.44 -12.79
N ASP A 131 15.03 -15.01 -12.66
CA ASP A 131 15.26 -16.46 -12.66
C ASP A 131 15.84 -16.92 -11.32
N PHE A 132 15.30 -18.02 -10.77
CA PHE A 132 15.68 -18.58 -9.47
C PHE A 132 15.78 -20.10 -9.53
N ARG A 133 16.82 -20.65 -8.92
CA ARG A 133 17.11 -22.09 -8.91
C ARG A 133 16.70 -22.78 -7.62
N SER A 134 16.45 -22.02 -6.55
CA SER A 134 16.07 -22.54 -5.24
C SER A 134 15.31 -21.50 -4.43
N LYS A 135 14.63 -21.94 -3.37
CA LYS A 135 14.02 -21.03 -2.38
C LYS A 135 15.04 -20.07 -1.80
N ASP A 136 16.26 -20.53 -1.53
CA ASP A 136 17.33 -19.67 -1.01
C ASP A 136 17.73 -18.57 -2.00
N GLU A 137 17.79 -18.85 -3.31
CA GLU A 137 18.04 -17.79 -4.30
C GLU A 137 16.92 -16.73 -4.30
N VAL A 138 15.66 -17.13 -4.15
CA VAL A 138 14.54 -16.18 -4.01
C VAL A 138 14.69 -15.34 -2.76
N VAL A 139 14.98 -15.98 -1.62
CA VAL A 139 15.17 -15.30 -0.33
C VAL A 139 16.33 -14.33 -0.39
N ASP A 140 17.46 -14.72 -0.98
CA ASP A 140 18.63 -13.86 -1.15
C ASP A 140 18.34 -12.65 -2.06
N ALA A 141 17.63 -12.86 -3.17
CA ALA A 141 17.25 -11.76 -4.06
C ALA A 141 16.29 -10.77 -3.38
N LEU A 142 15.23 -11.27 -2.72
CA LEU A 142 14.29 -10.41 -1.97
C LEU A 142 14.97 -9.68 -0.81
N PHE A 143 15.89 -10.37 -0.13
CA PHE A 143 16.65 -9.78 0.96
C PHE A 143 17.60 -8.68 0.46
N CYS A 144 18.31 -8.92 -0.64
CA CYS A 144 19.11 -7.90 -1.32
C CYS A 144 18.25 -6.69 -1.73
N SER A 145 17.10 -6.93 -2.36
CA SER A 145 16.18 -5.90 -2.83
C SER A 145 15.59 -5.03 -1.71
N SER A 146 15.60 -5.53 -0.47
CA SER A 146 15.06 -4.85 0.71
C SER A 146 16.15 -4.36 1.69
N PHE A 147 17.42 -4.53 1.34
CA PHE A 147 18.53 -4.15 2.23
C PHE A 147 18.82 -2.66 2.12
N VAL A 148 18.22 -1.87 3.02
CA VAL A 148 18.50 -0.44 3.14
C VAL A 148 19.81 -0.24 3.95
N PRO A 149 20.87 0.35 3.37
CA PRO A 149 22.13 0.58 4.07
C PRO A 149 21.94 1.34 5.39
N PHE A 150 22.74 1.00 6.41
CA PHE A 150 22.70 1.57 7.77
C PHE A 150 21.45 1.24 8.59
N ILE A 151 20.30 0.98 7.95
CA ILE A 151 19.05 0.57 8.62
C ILE A 151 18.99 -0.95 8.78
N SER A 152 19.31 -1.69 7.71
CA SER A 152 19.24 -3.16 7.69
C SER A 152 20.52 -3.81 8.22
N GLY A 153 21.64 -3.08 8.19
CA GLY A 153 22.97 -3.52 8.60
C GLY A 153 24.07 -2.76 7.86
N LEU A 154 25.33 -3.11 8.17
CA LEU A 154 26.51 -2.50 7.55
C LEU A 154 27.05 -3.28 6.36
N ILE A 155 26.89 -4.60 6.35
CA ILE A 155 27.44 -5.48 5.33
C ILE A 155 26.30 -5.86 4.37
N PRO A 156 26.32 -5.38 3.11
CA PRO A 156 25.32 -5.75 2.13
C PRO A 156 25.32 -7.25 1.84
N PRO A 157 24.14 -7.89 1.71
CA PRO A 157 24.04 -9.28 1.33
C PRO A 157 24.54 -9.54 -0.08
N SER A 158 24.73 -10.82 -0.40
CA SER A 158 25.11 -11.25 -1.73
C SER A 158 24.03 -12.08 -2.39
N PHE A 159 23.82 -11.86 -3.68
CA PHE A 159 23.08 -12.74 -4.57
C PHE A 159 24.03 -13.21 -5.66
N ARG A 160 24.16 -14.53 -5.84
CA ARG A 160 25.09 -15.15 -6.81
C ARG A 160 26.53 -14.62 -6.73
N GLY A 161 27.03 -14.40 -5.50
CA GLY A 161 28.38 -13.92 -5.22
C GLY A 161 28.62 -12.41 -5.42
N VAL A 162 27.61 -11.66 -5.86
CA VAL A 162 27.70 -10.20 -6.04
C VAL A 162 26.92 -9.50 -4.93
N ARG A 163 27.44 -8.37 -4.41
CA ARG A 163 26.80 -7.60 -3.34
C ARG A 163 25.79 -6.60 -3.86
N TYR A 164 24.63 -6.56 -3.20
CA TYR A 164 23.51 -5.71 -3.57
C TYR A 164 22.91 -5.00 -2.35
N ILE A 165 22.30 -3.85 -2.62
CA ILE A 165 21.45 -3.10 -1.68
C ILE A 165 20.06 -2.92 -2.30
N ASP A 166 19.17 -2.27 -1.55
CA ASP A 166 17.78 -2.04 -1.92
C ASP A 166 17.64 -1.54 -3.37
N GLY A 167 16.74 -2.19 -4.12
CA GLY A 167 16.49 -1.88 -5.53
C GLY A 167 16.00 -0.45 -5.74
N GLY A 168 15.27 0.09 -4.76
CA GLY A 168 14.74 1.45 -4.80
C GLY A 168 15.77 2.56 -4.79
N VAL A 169 17.05 2.24 -4.52
CA VAL A 169 18.17 3.18 -4.64
C VAL A 169 18.51 3.50 -6.10
N SER A 170 18.23 2.58 -7.03
CA SER A 170 18.51 2.78 -8.47
C SER A 170 17.23 2.75 -9.32
N ASP A 171 16.26 1.90 -8.97
CA ASP A 171 14.97 1.79 -9.65
C ASP A 171 13.88 1.34 -8.66
N ILE A 172 13.10 2.30 -8.16
CA ILE A 172 12.06 2.07 -7.15
C ILE A 172 10.76 1.54 -7.74
N ILE A 173 10.52 1.72 -9.03
CA ILE A 173 9.33 1.23 -9.73
C ILE A 173 9.72 0.61 -11.08
N PRO A 174 10.32 -0.59 -11.06
CA PRO A 174 10.90 -1.18 -12.26
C PRO A 174 9.83 -1.61 -13.27
N PHE A 175 10.05 -1.38 -14.55
CA PHE A 175 9.24 -1.94 -15.65
C PHE A 175 10.00 -1.84 -16.98
N PHE A 176 9.55 -2.59 -17.99
CA PHE A 176 10.14 -2.54 -19.34
C PHE A 176 9.37 -1.66 -20.33
N ASP A 177 8.04 -1.62 -20.24
CA ASP A 177 7.16 -0.89 -21.18
C ASP A 177 6.08 -0.14 -20.41
N THR A 178 6.08 1.19 -20.53
CA THR A 178 5.09 2.07 -19.90
C THR A 178 3.68 1.83 -20.42
N LYS A 179 3.51 1.42 -21.68
CA LYS A 179 2.18 1.29 -22.30
C LYS A 179 1.43 0.04 -21.87
N THR A 180 2.14 -0.95 -21.32
CA THR A 180 1.59 -2.26 -20.96
C THR A 180 1.85 -2.61 -19.48
N THR A 181 2.24 -1.63 -18.66
CA THR A 181 2.50 -1.85 -17.23
C THR A 181 1.67 -0.90 -16.39
N ILE A 182 0.86 -1.47 -15.49
CA ILE A 182 0.13 -0.71 -14.46
C ILE A 182 1.08 -0.49 -13.28
N THR A 183 1.30 0.76 -12.93
CA THR A 183 2.20 1.19 -11.86
C THR A 183 1.46 1.45 -10.56
N VAL A 184 1.99 0.93 -9.45
CA VAL A 184 1.37 0.99 -8.12
C VAL A 184 2.34 1.63 -7.14
N SER A 185 1.92 2.72 -6.49
CA SER A 185 2.74 3.46 -5.54
C SER A 185 1.90 4.03 -4.39
N PRO A 186 2.33 3.87 -3.12
CA PRO A 186 1.66 4.52 -1.99
C PRO A 186 1.91 6.02 -1.92
N PHE A 187 2.76 6.58 -2.78
CA PHE A 187 3.11 8.00 -2.79
C PHE A 187 2.25 8.78 -3.76
N TYR A 188 1.98 10.04 -3.42
CA TYR A 188 1.27 10.95 -4.30
C TYR A 188 2.15 11.29 -5.51
N GLY A 189 1.60 11.13 -6.71
CA GLY A 189 2.35 11.38 -7.93
C GLY A 189 1.61 10.90 -9.18
N GLU A 190 2.40 10.41 -10.12
CA GLU A 190 1.96 10.10 -11.49
C GLU A 190 1.84 8.59 -11.77
N SER A 191 1.94 7.73 -10.75
CA SER A 191 1.61 6.30 -10.92
C SER A 191 0.12 6.10 -11.21
N ASP A 192 -0.22 5.00 -11.89
CA ASP A 192 -1.59 4.66 -12.29
C ASP A 192 -2.49 4.47 -11.06
N ILE A 193 -2.01 3.66 -10.10
CA ILE A 193 -2.66 3.43 -8.82
C ILE A 193 -1.82 4.09 -7.72
N CYS A 194 -2.22 5.28 -7.32
CA CYS A 194 -1.61 6.03 -6.22
C CYS A 194 -2.59 6.99 -5.55
N PRO A 195 -2.27 7.52 -4.37
CA PRO A 195 -3.03 8.61 -3.78
C PRO A 195 -3.09 9.83 -4.70
N LYS A 196 -4.26 10.49 -4.78
CA LYS A 196 -4.43 11.78 -5.44
C LYS A 196 -4.72 12.87 -4.40
N VAL A 197 -4.08 14.04 -4.55
CA VAL A 197 -4.37 15.23 -3.72
C VAL A 197 -5.47 16.04 -4.40
N LYS A 198 -6.31 16.73 -3.62
CA LYS A 198 -7.23 17.77 -4.11
C LYS A 198 -6.54 19.13 -4.39
N SER A 199 -5.24 19.25 -4.10
CA SER A 199 -4.48 20.50 -4.17
C SER A 199 -4.07 20.84 -5.61
N THR A 200 -4.00 22.14 -5.91
CA THR A 200 -3.61 22.71 -7.22
C THR A 200 -2.10 22.78 -7.44
N ASN A 201 -1.27 22.24 -6.55
CA ASN A 201 0.18 22.20 -6.75
C ASN A 201 0.55 21.06 -7.73
N PHE A 202 1.17 21.44 -8.85
CA PHE A 202 1.60 20.55 -9.93
C PHE A 202 3.12 20.25 -9.92
N LEU A 203 3.85 20.66 -8.87
CA LEU A 203 5.29 20.45 -8.79
C LEU A 203 5.64 19.01 -8.38
N HIS A 204 6.46 18.36 -9.19
CA HIS A 204 6.93 16.99 -9.00
C HIS A 204 8.46 16.94 -8.92
N VAL A 205 8.97 15.95 -8.20
CA VAL A 205 10.38 15.58 -8.12
C VAL A 205 10.50 14.10 -8.42
N ASP A 206 11.38 13.75 -9.33
CA ASP A 206 11.62 12.35 -9.67
C ASP A 206 12.69 11.77 -8.74
N PHE A 207 12.36 10.65 -8.10
CA PHE A 207 13.27 9.85 -7.30
C PHE A 207 13.32 8.43 -7.87
N THR A 208 14.47 8.03 -8.42
CA THR A 208 14.73 6.66 -8.92
C THR A 208 13.59 6.08 -9.78
N LYS A 209 13.11 6.90 -10.73
CA LYS A 209 11.97 6.69 -11.67
C LYS A 209 10.56 6.86 -11.11
N LEU A 210 10.40 7.07 -9.80
CA LEU A 210 9.12 7.44 -9.21
C LEU A 210 8.96 8.96 -9.19
N SER A 211 7.90 9.45 -9.84
CA SER A 211 7.53 10.86 -9.77
C SER A 211 6.75 11.14 -8.48
N LEU A 212 7.36 11.90 -7.58
CA LEU A 212 6.81 12.27 -6.29
C LEU A 212 6.30 13.71 -6.35
N ARG A 213 5.04 13.93 -5.99
CA ARG A 213 4.52 15.28 -5.80
C ARG A 213 5.13 15.92 -4.56
N LEU A 214 5.50 17.20 -4.64
CA LEU A 214 5.97 17.97 -3.49
C LEU A 214 4.79 18.41 -2.62
N CYS A 215 4.45 17.56 -1.64
CA CYS A 215 3.42 17.85 -0.64
C CYS A 215 3.80 17.31 0.75
N SER A 216 3.14 17.84 1.79
CA SER A 216 3.37 17.43 3.18
C SER A 216 3.03 15.96 3.41
N GLU A 217 2.05 15.42 2.68
CA GLU A 217 1.67 14.02 2.77
C GLU A 217 2.76 13.10 2.25
N ASN A 218 3.46 13.46 1.16
CA ASN A 218 4.61 12.67 0.69
C ASN A 218 5.79 12.76 1.64
N ILE A 219 6.04 13.93 2.25
CA ILE A 219 7.07 14.05 3.30
C ILE A 219 6.72 13.11 4.46
N TYR A 220 5.47 13.12 4.92
CA TYR A 220 4.99 12.20 5.94
C TYR A 220 5.19 10.74 5.53
N LEU A 221 4.74 10.34 4.33
CA LEU A 221 4.89 8.97 3.85
C LEU A 221 6.36 8.53 3.76
N LEU A 222 7.25 9.39 3.25
CA LEU A 222 8.69 9.11 3.20
C LEU A 222 9.29 8.87 4.59
N THR A 223 8.85 9.60 5.62
CA THR A 223 9.28 9.29 7.00
C THR A 223 8.78 7.92 7.47
N ARG A 224 7.58 7.50 7.03
CA ARG A 224 6.96 6.22 7.39
C ARG A 224 7.50 5.02 6.62
N VAL A 225 8.21 5.23 5.51
CA VAL A 225 9.00 4.19 4.84
C VAL A 225 10.02 3.56 5.80
N LEU A 226 10.71 4.41 6.58
CA LEU A 226 11.77 4.00 7.51
C LEU A 226 11.26 3.75 8.92
N PHE A 227 10.33 4.59 9.40
CA PHE A 227 9.82 4.55 10.77
C PHE A 227 8.35 4.11 10.78
N PRO A 228 8.07 2.84 11.07
CA PRO A 228 6.71 2.29 10.93
C PRO A 228 5.70 3.05 11.78
N ALA A 229 4.58 3.41 11.16
CA ALA A 229 3.42 3.95 11.86
C ALA A 229 2.77 2.88 12.75
N ASP A 230 1.79 3.27 13.56
CA ASP A 230 1.00 2.29 14.30
C ASP A 230 0.12 1.47 13.34
N LEU A 231 -0.36 0.32 13.83
CA LEU A 231 -1.13 -0.60 13.00
C LEU A 231 -2.45 -0.01 12.49
N LYS A 232 -3.05 0.99 13.17
CA LYS A 232 -4.27 1.63 12.68
C LYS A 232 -3.97 2.48 11.45
N VAL A 233 -2.90 3.27 11.47
CA VAL A 233 -2.45 4.05 10.30
C VAL A 233 -2.07 3.13 9.13
N LEU A 234 -1.44 1.98 9.40
CA LEU A 234 -1.12 1.01 8.34
C LEU A 234 -2.37 0.31 7.78
N GLY A 235 -3.40 0.07 8.62
CA GLY A 235 -4.71 -0.40 8.19
C GLY A 235 -5.42 0.61 7.29
N GLU A 236 -5.39 1.90 7.65
CA GLU A 236 -5.91 2.98 6.81
C GLU A 236 -5.18 3.04 5.46
N LEU A 237 -3.86 2.84 5.45
CA LEU A 237 -3.09 2.79 4.22
C LEU A 237 -3.49 1.62 3.32
N CYS A 238 -3.80 0.46 3.90
CA CYS A 238 -4.36 -0.68 3.17
C CYS A 238 -5.72 -0.32 2.55
N PHE A 239 -6.63 0.26 3.32
CA PHE A 239 -7.93 0.69 2.82
C PHE A 239 -7.80 1.72 1.70
N ARG A 240 -6.88 2.67 1.85
CA ARG A 240 -6.55 3.66 0.82
C ARG A 240 -6.08 3.02 -0.48
N GLY A 241 -5.21 2.02 -0.43
CA GLY A 241 -4.79 1.26 -1.61
C GLY A 241 -5.96 0.61 -2.34
N TYR A 242 -6.94 0.10 -1.58
CA TYR A 242 -8.18 -0.43 -2.16
C TYR A 242 -8.97 0.67 -2.89
N LEU A 243 -9.21 1.82 -2.25
CA LEU A 243 -9.98 2.93 -2.82
C LEU A 243 -9.31 3.55 -4.06
N ASP A 244 -7.99 3.74 -4.02
CA ASP A 244 -7.23 4.24 -5.16
C ASP A 244 -7.33 3.30 -6.36
N THR A 245 -7.41 1.99 -6.10
CA THR A 245 -7.63 0.98 -7.13
C THR A 245 -9.05 1.02 -7.69
N VAL A 246 -10.08 1.19 -6.84
CA VAL A 246 -11.47 1.38 -7.31
C VAL A 246 -11.53 2.54 -8.28
N ARG A 247 -10.98 3.70 -7.90
CA ARG A 247 -10.93 4.88 -8.75
C ARG A 247 -10.21 4.59 -10.08
N PHE A 248 -9.04 3.95 -10.03
CA PHE A 248 -8.31 3.59 -11.25
C PHE A 248 -9.14 2.71 -12.19
N LEU A 249 -9.83 1.70 -11.66
CA LEU A 249 -10.68 0.81 -12.45
C LEU A 249 -11.89 1.53 -13.05
N GLU A 250 -12.49 2.47 -12.31
CA GLU A 250 -13.60 3.30 -12.79
C GLU A 250 -13.16 4.27 -13.90
N GLU A 251 -12.08 5.00 -13.69
CA GLU A 251 -11.51 5.96 -14.66
C GLU A 251 -11.11 5.27 -15.98
N ASN A 252 -10.73 4.01 -15.92
CA ASN A 252 -10.34 3.22 -17.10
C ASN A 252 -11.47 2.32 -17.65
N GLY A 253 -12.65 2.32 -17.03
CA GLY A 253 -13.78 1.50 -17.46
C GLY A 253 -13.52 -0.02 -17.39
N ILE A 254 -12.70 -0.48 -16.43
CA ILE A 254 -12.27 -1.89 -16.29
C ILE A 254 -13.19 -2.67 -15.32
N CYS A 255 -14.11 -2.00 -14.62
CA CYS A 255 -15.05 -2.66 -13.72
C CYS A 255 -16.06 -3.55 -14.48
N ASP A 256 -16.06 -4.84 -14.16
CA ASP A 256 -17.26 -5.66 -14.31
C ASP A 256 -18.32 -5.04 -13.37
N ARG A 257 -19.36 -4.41 -13.92
CA ARG A 257 -20.54 -4.09 -13.09
C ARG A 257 -21.04 -5.43 -12.55
N PRO A 258 -21.12 -5.66 -11.23
CA PRO A 258 -22.03 -6.70 -10.77
C PRO A 258 -23.41 -6.32 -11.34
N PRO A 259 -24.18 -7.26 -11.91
CA PRO A 259 -25.53 -6.94 -12.32
C PRO A 259 -26.25 -6.44 -11.07
N LEU A 260 -26.50 -5.13 -11.00
CA LEU A 260 -27.48 -4.57 -10.10
C LEU A 260 -28.76 -5.30 -10.46
N CYS A 261 -29.15 -6.29 -9.65
CA CYS A 261 -30.52 -6.77 -9.63
C CYS A 261 -31.36 -5.57 -9.18
N LEU A 262 -31.74 -4.72 -10.13
CA LEU A 262 -32.87 -3.83 -10.00
C LEU A 262 -34.11 -4.71 -10.00
N SER A 263 -34.36 -5.36 -8.86
CA SER A 263 -35.68 -5.85 -8.49
C SER A 263 -36.18 -4.99 -7.33
N ALA A 264 -36.38 -3.71 -7.61
CA ALA A 264 -37.36 -2.92 -6.87
C ALA A 264 -38.46 -2.59 -7.88
N SER A 265 -39.54 -3.35 -7.76
CA SER A 265 -40.79 -3.18 -8.49
C SER A 265 -41.22 -1.72 -8.51
N SER A 266 -41.56 -1.22 -9.68
CA SER A 266 -42.42 -0.05 -9.85
C SER A 266 -43.77 -0.33 -9.18
N ALA A 267 -43.92 0.09 -7.94
CA ALA A 267 -45.23 0.26 -7.33
C ALA A 267 -45.44 1.75 -7.14
N GLU A 268 -46.29 2.29 -8.00
CA GLU A 268 -46.92 3.60 -7.87
C GLU A 268 -47.52 3.74 -6.47
N SER A 269 -47.37 4.90 -5.84
CA SER A 269 -48.33 5.34 -4.85
C SER A 269 -48.49 6.85 -4.95
N GLU A 270 -49.55 7.24 -5.63
CA GLU A 270 -50.11 8.58 -5.60
C GLU A 270 -50.61 8.93 -4.19
N VAL A 271 -50.19 10.12 -3.73
CA VAL A 271 -50.96 11.19 -3.07
C VAL A 271 -52.03 10.82 -2.03
N LEU A 272 -51.87 11.38 -0.82
CA LEU A 272 -52.97 12.01 -0.07
C LEU A 272 -52.42 13.13 0.83
N GLU A 273 -52.97 14.33 0.62
CA GLU A 273 -52.63 15.61 1.26
C GLU A 273 -53.48 15.89 2.52
N ALA A 274 -52.81 16.48 3.54
CA ALA A 274 -53.25 17.49 4.53
C ALA A 274 -54.45 17.15 5.50
N PRO A 275 -54.70 17.86 6.65
CA PRO A 275 -54.32 19.26 6.99
C PRO A 275 -53.93 19.64 8.47
N TRP A 276 -53.11 20.72 8.58
CA TRP A 276 -52.97 21.84 9.58
C TRP A 276 -53.39 21.66 11.07
N GLU A 277 -52.65 22.12 12.11
CA GLU A 277 -52.58 23.53 12.56
C GLU A 277 -51.65 23.73 13.81
N HIS A 278 -50.77 24.75 13.74
CA HIS A 278 -50.59 25.89 14.68
C HIS A 278 -49.92 25.79 16.08
N GLY A 279 -48.93 26.67 16.29
CA GLY A 279 -48.48 27.15 17.62
C GLY A 279 -47.11 27.84 17.62
N ARG A 280 -47.07 29.17 17.46
CA ARG A 280 -45.85 30.03 17.57
C ARG A 280 -45.40 30.21 19.03
N LEU A 281 -44.09 30.49 19.25
CA LEU A 281 -43.55 31.73 19.86
C LEU A 281 -42.02 31.62 20.16
N GLN A 282 -41.27 32.67 19.79
CA GLN A 282 -39.88 33.06 20.16
C GLN A 282 -39.96 34.17 21.26
N PRO A 283 -38.88 34.80 21.82
CA PRO A 283 -37.42 34.54 21.92
C PRO A 283 -36.78 34.75 23.35
N SER A 284 -35.44 34.59 23.45
CA SER A 284 -34.34 34.86 24.45
C SER A 284 -34.46 36.09 25.42
N PRO A 285 -33.56 36.42 26.43
CA PRO A 285 -32.07 36.25 26.52
C PRO A 285 -31.34 36.18 27.93
N GLY A 286 -30.00 36.03 27.94
CA GLY A 286 -29.09 36.74 28.91
C GLY A 286 -28.08 35.96 29.78
N MET A 287 -26.77 36.20 29.54
CA MET A 287 -25.58 36.47 30.44
C MET A 287 -25.50 35.86 31.88
N ALA A 288 -24.38 35.51 32.53
CA ALA A 288 -22.92 35.75 32.37
C ALA A 288 -22.08 34.89 33.36
N ALA A 289 -20.79 34.74 33.01
CA ALA A 289 -19.54 34.72 33.81
C ALA A 289 -19.35 33.86 35.09
N GLY A 290 -18.22 33.12 35.10
CA GLY A 290 -17.54 32.57 36.29
C GLY A 290 -16.10 32.14 35.96
N GLU A 291 -15.17 32.45 36.86
CA GLU A 291 -13.72 32.65 36.65
C GLU A 291 -12.80 31.40 36.76
N ALA A 292 -11.54 31.62 36.30
CA ALA A 292 -10.25 31.18 36.86
C ALA A 292 -9.54 29.87 36.37
N ARG A 293 -8.23 30.06 36.10
CA ARG A 293 -7.11 29.22 35.59
C ARG A 293 -6.62 28.13 36.58
N PRO A 294 -5.52 27.33 36.37
CA PRO A 294 -4.53 27.21 35.25
C PRO A 294 -4.13 25.76 34.82
N GLU A 295 -3.16 25.70 33.89
CA GLU A 295 -2.16 24.62 33.66
C GLU A 295 -2.49 23.38 32.82
N GLY A 296 -1.53 23.05 31.93
CA GLY A 296 -1.36 21.71 31.35
C GLY A 296 -1.09 21.71 29.84
N ASP A 297 0.18 21.54 29.47
CA ASP A 297 0.71 21.30 28.13
C ASP A 297 -0.27 20.67 27.12
N LYS A 298 -0.60 21.39 26.05
CA LYS A 298 -1.20 20.80 24.86
C LYS A 298 -0.13 20.37 23.88
N LEU A 299 0.20 19.09 24.05
CA LEU A 299 0.53 18.08 23.04
C LEU A 299 0.40 18.59 21.58
N LEU A 300 1.50 18.46 20.85
CA LEU A 300 1.62 18.72 19.42
C LEU A 300 0.53 17.97 18.65
N ASP A 301 -0.39 18.72 18.05
CA ASP A 301 -1.43 18.22 17.16
C ASP A 301 -0.79 17.40 16.01
N HIS A 302 -1.14 16.12 15.96
CA HIS A 302 -0.81 15.25 14.84
C HIS A 302 -1.66 15.66 13.62
N PRO A 303 -1.09 15.85 12.42
CA PRO A 303 -1.89 16.14 11.25
C PRO A 303 -2.73 14.90 10.92
N HIS A 304 -4.04 15.01 11.18
CA HIS A 304 -5.04 14.11 10.64
C HIS A 304 -4.85 14.07 9.12
N LEU A 305 -4.57 12.89 8.57
CA LEU A 305 -4.83 12.62 7.16
C LEU A 305 -6.29 13.03 6.93
N SER A 306 -6.49 14.08 6.15
CA SER A 306 -7.80 14.68 5.87
C SER A 306 -8.63 13.74 5.00
N ILE A 307 -9.09 12.67 5.61
CA ILE A 307 -10.18 11.82 5.12
C ILE A 307 -11.46 12.56 5.50
N LEU A 308 -12.41 12.63 4.57
CA LEU A 308 -13.76 13.10 4.84
C LEU A 308 -14.31 12.41 6.11
N PRO A 309 -15.17 13.07 6.90
CA PRO A 309 -15.72 12.48 8.11
C PRO A 309 -16.38 11.15 7.76
N TRP A 310 -16.00 10.13 8.52
CA TRP A 310 -16.37 8.74 8.35
C TRP A 310 -17.89 8.57 8.30
N ASP A 311 -18.37 7.83 7.32
CA ASP A 311 -19.77 7.37 7.27
C ASP A 311 -19.78 5.85 7.49
N GLU A 312 -20.29 5.44 8.65
CA GLU A 312 -20.47 4.04 9.05
C GLU A 312 -21.36 3.26 8.06
N SER A 313 -22.18 3.95 7.25
CA SER A 313 -23.06 3.31 6.25
C SER A 313 -22.31 2.60 5.11
N ILE A 314 -21.04 2.96 4.87
CA ILE A 314 -20.20 2.33 3.83
C ILE A 314 -19.79 0.90 4.25
N LEU A 315 -19.68 0.63 5.55
CA LEU A 315 -19.37 -0.71 6.08
C LEU A 315 -20.52 -1.69 5.85
N GLU A 316 -21.77 -1.22 5.91
CA GLU A 316 -22.94 -2.07 5.67
C GLU A 316 -23.07 -2.48 4.20
N THR A 317 -22.57 -1.66 3.27
CA THR A 317 -22.62 -1.96 1.83
C THR A 317 -21.48 -2.89 1.40
N LEU A 318 -20.42 -2.99 2.21
CA LEU A 318 -19.19 -3.73 1.90
C LEU A 318 -18.81 -4.70 3.02
N SER A 319 -19.67 -5.69 3.31
CA SER A 319 -19.22 -6.91 3.98
C SER A 319 -20.16 -8.09 3.76
N PRO A 320 -19.58 -9.30 3.69
CA PRO A 320 -19.45 -10.02 4.95
C PRO A 320 -17.98 -10.38 5.27
N LYS A 321 -17.56 -9.95 6.47
CA LYS A 321 -16.39 -10.38 7.29
C LYS A 321 -15.09 -9.56 7.21
N LEU A 322 -15.18 -8.26 7.44
CA LEU A 322 -14.13 -7.51 8.15
C LEU A 322 -14.60 -7.18 9.57
N THR A 323 -14.73 -8.20 10.42
CA THR A 323 -14.72 -8.01 11.88
C THR A 323 -13.39 -8.55 12.40
N ILE A 324 -12.41 -7.66 12.49
CA ILE A 324 -11.19 -7.88 13.25
C ILE A 324 -11.37 -7.02 14.50
N ASP A 325 -11.57 -7.68 15.64
CA ASP A 325 -11.61 -7.01 16.94
C ASP A 325 -10.21 -6.41 17.23
N TRP A 326 -10.20 -5.09 17.44
CA TRP A 326 -9.02 -4.23 17.59
C TRP A 326 -8.37 -4.29 18.96
#